data_AF-A0A1P8LWN6-F1
#
_entry.id   AF-A0A1P8LWN6-F1
#
_cell.length_a   1.000
_cell.length_b   1.000
_cell.length_c   1.000
_cell.angle_alpha   90.00
_cell.angle_beta   90.00
_cell.angle_gamma   90.00
#
_symmetry.space_group_name_H-M   'P 1'
#
loop_
_entity.id
_entity.type
_entity.pdbx_description
1 polymer ?
#
loop_
_entity_poly.entity_id
_entity_poly.type
_entity_poly.pdbx_seq_one_letter_code
_entity_poly.pdbx_strand_id
1 'polypeptide(L)'
;MLEDVDTPLQDALDYVADDAPNELVTALEPLADGTSPGTLETSGYVVHSLQTALHDGLLATSAEEAIVTAVNRGGDTDTIGAIAGAVAGARFGASQLPDRWIDAIAETDELESLAVDLIEVV
;
A
#
# COMPACT_ATOMS: atom_id res chain seq x y z
N MET A 1 9.91 -8.68 -4.33
CA MET A 1 8.91 -7.72 -4.87
C MET A 1 7.61 -8.46 -5.09
N LEU A 2 6.47 -7.79 -5.26
CA LEU A 2 5.19 -8.43 -5.64
C LEU A 2 5.18 -8.93 -7.09
N GLU A 3 6.35 -9.24 -7.63
CA GLU A 3 6.52 -9.87 -8.94
C GLU A 3 6.18 -11.36 -8.79
N ASP A 4 5.49 -11.93 -9.77
CA ASP A 4 5.11 -13.35 -9.82
C ASP A 4 4.07 -13.83 -8.79
N VAL A 5 3.28 -12.90 -8.21
CA VAL A 5 2.09 -13.23 -7.41
C VAL A 5 0.85 -12.78 -8.18
N ASP A 6 0.02 -13.72 -8.61
CA ASP A 6 -1.18 -13.43 -9.42
C ASP A 6 -2.25 -12.67 -8.61
N THR A 7 -2.40 -13.01 -7.32
CA THR A 7 -3.46 -12.50 -6.45
C THR A 7 -2.94 -12.10 -5.05
N PRO A 8 -1.98 -11.18 -4.94
CA PRO A 8 -1.25 -10.93 -3.69
C PRO A 8 -2.15 -10.50 -2.52
N LEU A 9 -3.23 -9.76 -2.79
CA LEU A 9 -4.19 -9.38 -1.76
C LEU A 9 -5.07 -10.56 -1.33
N GLN A 10 -5.52 -11.40 -2.27
CA GLN A 10 -6.30 -12.60 -1.93
C GLN A 10 -5.47 -13.55 -1.07
N ASP A 11 -4.23 -13.82 -1.48
CA ASP A 11 -3.32 -14.70 -0.75
C ASP A 11 -3.06 -14.18 0.67
N ALA A 12 -2.91 -12.86 0.82
CA ALA A 12 -2.74 -12.23 2.12
C ALA A 12 -4.00 -12.35 2.99
N LEU A 13 -5.19 -12.17 2.42
CA LEU A 13 -6.46 -12.32 3.13
C LEU A 13 -6.70 -13.77 3.56
N ASP A 14 -6.43 -14.74 2.68
CA ASP A 14 -6.53 -16.17 2.99
C ASP A 14 -5.58 -16.56 4.12
N TYR A 15 -4.37 -15.99 4.13
CA TYR A 15 -3.38 -16.23 5.19
C TYR A 15 -3.82 -15.71 6.57
N VAL A 16 -4.52 -14.58 6.62
CA VAL A 16 -4.94 -13.95 7.90
C VAL A 16 -6.40 -14.20 8.27
N ALA A 17 -7.16 -14.95 7.46
CA ALA A 17 -8.62 -15.05 7.56
C ALA A 17 -9.12 -15.45 8.96
N ASP A 18 -8.40 -16.34 9.65
CA ASP A 18 -8.77 -16.82 10.99
C ASP A 18 -8.46 -15.81 12.12
N ASP A 19 -7.51 -14.89 11.90
CA ASP A 19 -7.00 -13.95 12.90
C ASP A 19 -7.49 -12.49 12.66
N ALA A 20 -7.90 -12.18 11.43
CA ALA A 20 -8.33 -10.84 11.04
C ALA A 20 -9.78 -10.54 11.46
N PRO A 21 -10.09 -9.28 11.84
CA PRO A 21 -11.47 -8.88 12.08
C PRO A 21 -12.34 -9.04 10.83
N ASN A 22 -13.54 -9.61 10.95
CA ASN A 22 -14.48 -9.80 9.83
C ASN A 22 -14.74 -8.50 9.05
N GLU A 23 -14.86 -7.37 9.74
CA GLU A 23 -15.09 -6.06 9.11
C GLU A 23 -13.96 -5.67 8.16
N LEU A 24 -12.71 -6.00 8.53
CA LEU A 24 -11.54 -5.76 7.68
C LEU A 24 -11.61 -6.63 6.42
N VAL A 25 -11.86 -7.92 6.58
CA VAL A 25 -11.95 -8.89 5.47
C VAL A 25 -13.07 -8.47 4.50
N THR A 26 -14.26 -8.18 5.02
CA THR A 26 -15.40 -7.72 4.21
C THR A 26 -15.11 -6.42 3.47
N ALA A 27 -14.39 -5.49 4.08
CA ALA A 27 -14.03 -4.23 3.41
C ALA A 27 -13.02 -4.45 2.26
N LEU A 28 -12.12 -5.42 2.38
CA LEU A 28 -11.07 -5.68 1.39
C LEU A 28 -11.44 -6.68 0.31
N GLU A 29 -12.45 -7.54 0.55
CA GLU A 29 -12.95 -8.54 -0.40
C GLU A 29 -13.22 -7.97 -1.81
N PRO A 30 -13.90 -6.80 -1.98
CA PRO A 30 -14.09 -6.23 -3.31
C PRO A 30 -12.78 -6.00 -4.07
N LEU A 31 -11.74 -5.52 -3.37
CA LEU A 31 -10.43 -5.25 -3.96
C LEU A 31 -9.70 -6.54 -4.35
N ALA A 32 -9.81 -7.59 -3.53
CA ALA A 32 -9.19 -8.88 -3.80
C ALA A 32 -9.80 -9.57 -5.03
N ASP A 33 -11.12 -9.45 -5.18
CA ASP A 33 -11.87 -9.99 -6.32
C ASP A 33 -11.76 -9.14 -7.60
N GLY A 34 -10.97 -8.06 -7.58
CA GLY A 34 -10.78 -7.15 -8.71
C GLY A 34 -12.01 -6.28 -9.01
N THR A 35 -12.94 -6.16 -8.07
CA THR A 35 -14.07 -5.23 -8.14
C THR A 35 -13.74 -3.92 -7.41
N SER A 36 -14.56 -2.89 -7.63
CA SER A 36 -14.35 -1.59 -6.98
C SER A 36 -15.30 -1.48 -5.77
N PRO A 37 -14.79 -1.10 -4.58
CA PRO A 37 -15.65 -0.81 -3.44
C PRO A 37 -16.58 0.36 -3.76
N GLY A 38 -17.78 0.37 -3.20
CA GLY A 38 -18.80 1.37 -3.53
C GLY A 38 -18.38 2.81 -3.21
N THR A 39 -17.79 3.01 -2.02
CA THR A 39 -17.24 4.29 -1.56
C THR A 39 -15.91 4.03 -0.87
N LEU A 40 -14.94 4.90 -1.08
CA LEU A 40 -13.68 4.92 -0.35
C LEU A 40 -13.74 6.03 0.71
N GLU A 41 -13.73 5.61 1.97
CA GLU A 41 -13.67 6.52 3.11
C GLU A 41 -12.21 6.86 3.44
N THR A 42 -11.96 8.07 3.93
CA THR A 42 -10.59 8.58 4.15
C THR A 42 -10.33 9.02 5.59
N SER A 43 -11.12 8.55 6.55
CA SER A 43 -10.90 8.87 7.96
C SER A 43 -9.77 8.05 8.57
N GLY A 44 -9.26 8.45 9.75
CA GLY A 44 -8.24 7.70 10.49
C GLY A 44 -8.71 6.39 11.13
N TYR A 45 -9.81 5.83 10.65
CA TYR A 45 -10.23 4.48 11.02
C TYR A 45 -9.46 3.47 10.17
N VAL A 46 -8.81 2.50 10.81
CA VAL A 46 -7.89 1.56 10.14
C VAL A 46 -8.48 0.86 8.91
N VAL A 47 -9.77 0.49 8.94
CA VAL A 47 -10.43 -0.15 7.80
C VAL A 47 -10.53 0.80 6.61
N HIS A 48 -10.88 2.07 6.86
CA HIS A 48 -10.96 3.10 5.83
C HIS A 48 -9.59 3.41 5.24
N SER A 49 -8.58 3.67 6.09
CA SER A 49 -7.23 4.00 5.63
C SER A 49 -6.61 2.86 4.83
N LEU A 50 -6.77 1.60 5.29
CA LEU A 50 -6.23 0.44 4.59
C LEU A 50 -6.95 0.15 3.27
N GLN A 51 -8.29 0.17 3.24
CA GLN A 51 -9.06 -0.07 2.01
C GLN A 51 -8.72 0.97 0.94
N THR A 52 -8.67 2.25 1.30
CA THR A 52 -8.35 3.33 0.37
C THR A 52 -6.91 3.25 -0.14
N ALA A 53 -5.94 3.00 0.76
CA ALA A 53 -4.54 2.89 0.38
C ALA A 53 -4.27 1.66 -0.51
N LEU A 54 -4.86 0.51 -0.20
CA LEU A 54 -4.74 -0.70 -1.01
C LEU A 54 -5.40 -0.53 -2.38
N HIS A 55 -6.57 0.12 -2.45
CA HIS A 55 -7.21 0.43 -3.72
C HIS A 55 -6.26 1.21 -4.64
N ASP A 56 -5.69 2.31 -4.16
CA ASP A 56 -4.82 3.15 -5.00
C ASP A 56 -3.46 2.49 -5.27
N GLY A 57 -2.85 1.81 -4.29
CA GLY A 57 -1.56 1.13 -4.44
C GLY A 57 -1.59 -0.05 -5.42
N LEU A 58 -2.67 -0.85 -5.40
CA LEU A 58 -2.79 -2.05 -6.22
C LEU A 58 -3.32 -1.77 -7.64
N LEU A 59 -4.11 -0.71 -7.83
CA LEU A 59 -4.73 -0.41 -9.13
C LEU A 59 -3.94 0.62 -9.97
N ALA A 60 -3.07 1.42 -9.35
CA ALA A 60 -2.25 2.37 -10.08
C ALA A 60 -1.32 1.69 -11.11
N THR A 61 -0.88 2.47 -12.09
CA THR A 61 0.05 2.04 -13.14
C THR A 61 1.49 2.51 -12.89
N SER A 62 1.72 3.33 -11.86
CA SER A 62 3.04 3.76 -11.41
C SER A 62 3.04 4.07 -9.92
N ALA A 63 4.23 4.09 -9.30
CA ALA A 63 4.38 4.45 -7.90
C ALA A 63 3.96 5.90 -7.62
N GLU A 64 4.29 6.82 -8.53
CA GLU A 64 3.88 8.22 -8.41
C GLU A 64 2.35 8.37 -8.47
N GLU A 65 1.68 7.70 -9.42
CA GLU A 65 0.21 7.72 -9.51
C GLU A 65 -0.45 7.18 -8.23
N ALA A 66 0.04 6.06 -7.69
CA ALA A 66 -0.48 5.47 -6.46
C ALA A 66 -0.45 6.46 -5.29
N ILE A 67 0.74 7.02 -5.02
CA ILE A 67 0.98 7.88 -3.86
C ILE A 67 0.27 9.23 -4.02
N VAL A 68 0.33 9.84 -5.21
CA VAL A 68 -0.32 11.14 -5.46
C VAL A 68 -1.83 11.00 -5.37
N THR A 69 -2.41 9.92 -5.91
CA THR A 69 -3.86 9.69 -5.83
C THR A 69 -4.29 9.51 -4.37
N ALA A 70 -3.60 8.64 -3.65
CA ALA A 70 -3.84 8.35 -2.23
C ALA A 70 -3.84 9.62 -1.37
N VAL A 71 -2.81 10.45 -1.49
CA VAL A 71 -2.70 11.71 -0.73
C VAL A 71 -3.78 12.73 -1.13
N ASN A 72 -4.12 12.83 -2.43
CA ASN A 72 -5.13 13.78 -2.91
C ASN A 72 -6.57 13.42 -2.53
N ARG A 73 -6.84 12.22 -2.02
CA ARG A 73 -8.17 11.86 -1.49
C ARG A 73 -8.53 12.60 -0.20
N GLY A 74 -7.56 13.23 0.47
CA GLY A 74 -7.79 14.00 1.69
C GLY A 74 -8.03 13.10 2.91
N GLY A 75 -8.47 13.71 4.02
CA GLY A 75 -8.70 12.99 5.27
C GLY A 75 -7.38 12.65 6.00
N ASP A 76 -7.17 11.38 6.31
CA ASP A 76 -5.97 10.82 6.95
C ASP A 76 -4.84 10.58 5.94
N THR A 77 -4.44 11.67 5.27
CA THR A 77 -3.60 11.62 4.06
C THR A 77 -2.20 11.05 4.30
N ASP A 78 -1.63 11.27 5.48
CA ASP A 78 -0.31 10.77 5.84
C ASP A 78 -0.32 9.25 6.02
N THR A 79 -1.30 8.71 6.74
CA THR A 79 -1.46 7.26 6.92
C THR A 79 -1.79 6.57 5.60
N ILE A 80 -2.76 7.10 4.85
CA ILE A 80 -3.17 6.53 3.55
C ILE A 80 -2.00 6.57 2.56
N GLY A 81 -1.31 7.71 2.48
CA GLY A 81 -0.13 7.88 1.62
C GLY A 81 1.02 6.95 2.00
N ALA A 82 1.28 6.75 3.30
CA ALA A 82 2.33 5.85 3.76
C ALA A 82 2.04 4.38 3.41
N ILE A 83 0.80 3.91 3.63
CA ILE A 83 0.40 2.54 3.28
C ILE A 83 0.45 2.36 1.75
N ALA A 84 -0.09 3.30 0.98
CA ALA A 84 -0.08 3.24 -0.48
C ALA A 84 1.37 3.26 -1.02
N GLY A 85 2.24 4.05 -0.39
CA GLY A 85 3.66 4.12 -0.72
C GLY A 85 4.41 2.82 -0.43
N ALA A 86 4.13 2.15 0.68
CA ALA A 86 4.71 0.84 0.98
C ALA A 86 4.29 -0.22 -0.07
N VAL A 87 3.02 -0.26 -0.43
CA VAL A 87 2.48 -1.17 -1.46
C VAL A 87 3.07 -0.86 -2.83
N ALA A 88 3.08 0.41 -3.22
CA ALA A 88 3.67 0.87 -4.48
C ALA A 88 5.17 0.56 -4.55
N GLY A 89 5.92 0.81 -3.48
CA GLY A 89 7.34 0.49 -3.39
C GLY A 89 7.61 -1.01 -3.54
N ALA A 90 6.78 -1.86 -2.92
CA ALA A 90 6.88 -3.32 -3.05
C ALA A 90 6.54 -3.83 -4.47
N ARG A 91 5.68 -3.11 -5.20
CA ARG A 91 5.18 -3.50 -6.53
C ARG A 91 6.03 -2.98 -7.68
N PHE A 92 6.46 -1.72 -7.61
CA PHE A 92 7.21 -1.05 -8.67
C PHE A 92 8.71 -0.99 -8.38
N GLY A 93 9.12 -1.15 -7.12
CA GLY A 93 10.50 -1.01 -6.67
C GLY A 93 10.87 0.46 -6.37
N ALA A 94 11.84 0.63 -5.47
CA ALA A 94 12.30 1.96 -5.03
C ALA A 94 12.84 2.82 -6.18
N SER A 95 13.42 2.19 -7.22
CA SER A 95 13.95 2.89 -8.40
C SER A 95 12.87 3.53 -9.29
N GLN A 96 11.59 3.26 -9.05
CA GLN A 96 10.47 3.90 -9.75
C GLN A 96 9.92 5.11 -8.99
N LEU A 97 10.44 5.42 -7.79
CA LEU A 97 10.09 6.64 -7.06
C LEU A 97 10.80 7.84 -7.70
N PRO A 98 10.14 9.00 -7.84
CA PRO A 98 10.78 10.20 -8.35
C PRO A 98 11.94 10.66 -7.45
N ASP A 99 13.13 10.87 -8.04
CA ASP A 99 14.32 11.36 -7.30
C ASP A 99 14.03 12.61 -6.47
N ARG A 100 13.21 13.54 -7.01
CA ARG A 100 12.79 14.76 -6.31
C ARG A 100 12.07 14.53 -4.98
N TRP A 101 11.48 13.36 -4.78
CA TRP A 101 10.85 12.98 -3.51
C TRP A 101 11.88 12.38 -2.57
N ILE A 102 12.72 11.49 -3.08
CA ILE A 102 13.80 10.85 -2.32
C ILE A 102 14.78 11.90 -1.77
N ASP A 103 15.16 12.87 -2.61
CA ASP A 103 16.06 13.99 -2.25
C ASP A 103 15.46 14.91 -1.16
N ALA A 104 14.15 14.88 -0.96
CA ALA A 104 13.46 15.69 0.04
C ALA A 104 13.28 14.97 1.39
N ILE A 105 13.49 13.65 1.42
CA ILE A 105 13.39 12.83 2.62
C ILE A 105 14.72 12.90 3.36
N ALA A 106 14.64 13.10 4.66
CA ALA A 106 15.80 13.06 5.53
C ALA A 106 16.12 11.59 5.88
N GLU A 107 17.40 11.30 6.12
CA GLU A 107 17.88 9.97 6.52
C GLU A 107 17.57 8.83 5.52
N THR A 108 17.43 9.14 4.23
CA THR A 108 17.22 8.14 3.16
C THR A 108 18.27 7.03 3.18
N ASP A 109 19.55 7.36 3.39
CA ASP A 109 20.64 6.37 3.48
C ASP A 109 20.41 5.34 4.63
N GLU A 110 19.85 5.78 5.76
CA GLU A 110 19.55 4.90 6.91
C GLU A 110 18.34 4.02 6.61
N LEU A 111 17.30 4.57 5.97
CA LEU A 111 16.13 3.82 5.53
C LEU A 111 16.50 2.73 4.51
N GLU A 112 17.37 3.06 3.55
CA GLU A 112 17.88 2.10 2.57
C GLU A 112 18.70 0.99 3.23
N SER A 113 19.61 1.34 4.14
CA SER A 113 20.40 0.35 4.90
C SER A 113 19.49 -0.59 5.68
N LEU A 114 18.49 -0.05 6.38
CA LEU A 114 17.53 -0.85 7.15
C LEU A 114 16.72 -1.79 6.25
N ALA A 115 16.30 -1.31 5.07
CA ALA A 115 15.56 -2.13 4.11
C ALA A 115 16.40 -3.31 3.60
N VAL A 116 17.70 -3.09 3.34
CA VAL A 116 18.64 -4.15 2.95
C VAL A 116 18.84 -5.15 4.09
N ASP A 117 19.09 -4.67 5.32
CA ASP A 117 19.30 -5.52 6.49
C ASP A 117 18.09 -6.45 6.76
N LEU A 118 16.87 -5.93 6.58
CA LEU A 118 15.64 -6.73 6.76
C LEU A 118 15.50 -7.86 5.75
N ILE A 119 16.04 -7.72 4.54
CA ILE A 119 16.04 -8.79 3.53
C ILE A 119 17.05 -9.88 3.90
N GLU A 120 18.20 -9.52 4.45
CA GLU A 120 19.26 -10.47 4.80
C GLU A 120 18.94 -11.33 6.04
N VAL A 121 17.95 -10.94 6.86
CA VAL A 121 17.55 -11.64 8.08
C VAL A 121 16.49 -12.74 7.85
N VAL A 122 15.82 -12.74 6.68
CA VAL A 122 14.75 -13.70 6.31
C VAL A 122 15.33 -14.88 5.52
#